data_AF-A0AAU4IEL4-F1
#
_entry.id   AF-A0AAU4IEL4-F1
#
_cell.length_a   1.000
_cell.length_b   1.000
_cell.length_c   1.000
_cell.angle_alpha   90.00
_cell.angle_beta   90.00
_cell.angle_gamma   90.00
#
_symmetry.space_group_name_H-M   'P 1'
#
loop_
_entity.id
_entity.type
_entity.pdbx_description
1 polymer ?
#
loop_
_entity_poly.entity_id
_entity_poly.type
_entity_poly.pdbx_seq_one_letter_code
_entity_poly.pdbx_strand_id
1 'polypeptide(L)'
;MAKWTAQHEAPEPLEGPIVGTVAGGTIIWFALFLFQLPFYGWFADRGMLWWVWTCAVGGVLGLIGLWYVRGRDAALKRHAAELAALNEDTQAGPSPQAG
;
A
#
# COMPACT_ATOMS: atom_id res chain seq x y z
N MET A 1 -27.37 28.43 -25.08
CA MET A 1 -26.40 27.34 -24.84
C MET A 1 -25.50 27.76 -23.70
N ALA A 2 -25.78 27.30 -22.48
CA ALA A 2 -24.98 27.65 -21.31
C ALA A 2 -23.70 26.79 -21.32
N LYS A 3 -22.55 27.47 -21.40
CA LYS A 3 -21.20 26.90 -21.34
C LYS A 3 -20.97 26.25 -19.96
N TRP A 4 -20.71 24.95 -19.94
CA TRP A 4 -20.28 24.23 -18.74
C TRP A 4 -18.81 24.59 -18.49
N THR A 5 -18.54 25.45 -17.52
CA THR A 5 -17.19 25.78 -17.06
C THR A 5 -16.83 24.86 -15.91
N ALA A 6 -15.93 23.91 -16.15
CA ALA A 6 -15.34 23.05 -15.13
C ALA A 6 -14.62 23.92 -14.10
N GLN A 7 -15.23 24.15 -12.93
CA GLN A 7 -14.73 25.08 -11.91
C GLN A 7 -13.85 24.41 -10.83
N HIS A 8 -13.46 23.15 -11.02
CA HIS A 8 -12.48 22.49 -10.16
C HIS A 8 -11.18 22.32 -10.94
N GLU A 9 -10.25 23.24 -10.72
CA GLU A 9 -8.84 22.96 -10.92
C GLU A 9 -8.51 21.77 -9.99
N ALA A 10 -8.03 20.67 -10.58
CA ALA A 10 -7.82 19.44 -9.83
C ALA A 10 -6.91 19.77 -8.64
N PRO A 11 -7.38 19.58 -7.39
CA PRO A 11 -6.55 19.86 -6.22
C PRO A 11 -5.24 19.09 -6.37
N GLU A 12 -4.13 19.68 -5.92
CA GLU A 12 -2.81 19.02 -5.94
C GLU A 12 -2.97 17.55 -5.54
N PRO A 13 -2.35 16.60 -6.25
CA PRO A 13 -2.56 15.19 -6.02
C PRO A 13 -2.46 14.93 -4.53
N LEU A 14 -3.55 14.46 -3.92
CA LEU A 14 -3.50 14.00 -2.55
C LEU A 14 -2.47 12.87 -2.54
N GLU A 15 -1.23 13.18 -2.18
CA GLU A 15 -0.22 12.23 -1.75
C GLU A 15 -0.60 11.70 -0.36
N GLY A 16 -1.88 11.33 -0.18
CA GLY A 16 -2.30 10.55 0.95
C GLY A 16 -1.54 9.22 0.91
N PRO A 17 -1.21 8.61 2.06
CA PRO A 17 -0.59 7.29 2.12
C PRO A 17 -1.60 6.22 1.67
N ILE A 18 -1.96 6.21 0.39
CA ILE A 18 -2.86 5.26 -0.27
C ILE A 18 -2.34 3.85 -0.05
N VAL A 19 -1.01 3.70 -0.06
CA VAL A 19 -0.30 2.47 0.26
C VAL A 19 -0.64 1.97 1.67
N GLY A 20 -0.67 2.88 2.67
CA GLY A 20 -1.02 2.56 4.04
C GLY A 20 -2.49 2.17 4.20
N THR A 21 -3.41 2.88 3.54
CA THR A 21 -4.85 2.56 3.59
C THR A 21 -5.16 1.22 2.93
N VAL A 22 -4.57 0.96 1.76
CA VAL A 22 -4.74 -0.32 1.05
C VAL A 22 -4.15 -1.47 1.86
N ALA A 23 -2.98 -1.28 2.49
CA ALA A 23 -2.39 -2.27 3.37
C ALA A 23 -3.23 -2.51 4.64
N GLY A 24 -3.75 -1.44 5.26
CA GLY A 24 -4.61 -1.54 6.45
C GLY A 24 -5.90 -2.30 6.17
N GLY A 25 -6.63 -1.93 5.10
CA GLY A 25 -7.85 -2.62 4.69
C GLY A 25 -7.60 -4.11 4.39
N THR A 26 -6.50 -4.40 3.70
CA THR A 26 -6.05 -5.78 3.42
C THR A 26 -5.83 -6.59 4.71
N ILE A 27 -5.07 -6.05 5.66
CA ILE A 27 -4.74 -6.75 6.91
C ILE A 27 -6.02 -7.06 7.70
N ILE A 28 -6.93 -6.10 7.78
CA ILE A 28 -8.21 -6.28 8.47
C ILE A 28 -9.03 -7.40 7.82
N TRP A 29 -9.21 -7.37 6.49
CA TRP A 29 -9.97 -8.40 5.77
C TRP A 29 -9.34 -9.79 5.88
N PHE A 30 -8.01 -9.88 5.80
CA PHE A 30 -7.29 -11.13 5.94
C PHE A 30 -7.37 -11.69 7.36
N ALA A 31 -7.18 -10.85 8.38
CA ALA A 31 -7.33 -11.25 9.78
C ALA A 31 -8.76 -11.71 10.09
N LEU A 32 -9.77 -10.99 9.58
CA LEU A 32 -11.15 -11.44 9.64
C LEU A 32 -11.30 -12.82 9.03
N PHE A 33 -10.82 -13.06 7.80
CA PHE A 33 -10.87 -14.38 7.15
C PHE A 33 -10.28 -15.50 8.01
N LEU A 34 -9.10 -15.29 8.60
CA LEU A 34 -8.46 -16.27 9.47
C LEU A 34 -9.28 -16.58 10.72
N PHE A 35 -9.91 -15.57 11.32
CA PHE A 35 -10.74 -15.74 12.51
C PHE A 35 -12.00 -16.59 12.22
N GLN A 36 -12.54 -16.55 11.01
CA GLN A 36 -13.77 -17.29 10.63
C GLN A 36 -13.51 -18.75 10.28
N LEU A 37 -12.29 -19.12 9.85
CA LEU A 37 -11.93 -20.50 9.51
C LEU A 37 -12.27 -21.54 10.60
N PRO A 38 -11.92 -21.34 11.89
CA PRO A 38 -12.33 -22.27 12.94
C PRO A 38 -13.85 -22.35 13.13
N PHE A 39 -14.60 -21.33 12.71
CA PHE A 39 -16.06 -21.28 12.78
C PHE A 39 -16.74 -21.60 11.45
N TYR A 40 -16.03 -22.12 10.45
CA TYR A 40 -16.57 -22.32 9.10
C TYR A 40 -17.84 -23.18 9.09
N GLY A 41 -17.87 -24.26 9.88
CA GLY A 41 -19.07 -25.12 10.02
C GLY A 41 -20.29 -24.35 10.54
N TRP A 42 -20.11 -23.48 11.54
CA TRP A 42 -21.19 -22.66 12.08
C TRP A 42 -21.75 -21.65 11.06
N PHE A 43 -20.88 -21.09 10.20
CA PHE A 43 -21.29 -20.23 9.10
C PHE A 43 -22.02 -21.01 7.99
N ALA A 44 -21.59 -22.25 7.71
CA ALA A 44 -22.24 -23.14 6.76
C ALA A 44 -23.64 -23.54 7.21
N ASP A 45 -23.79 -23.93 8.47
CA ASP A 45 -25.07 -24.35 9.05
C ASP A 45 -26.12 -23.22 9.06
N ARG A 46 -25.66 -21.96 9.09
CA ARG A 46 -26.53 -20.77 9.10
C ARG A 46 -26.70 -20.11 7.74
N GLY A 47 -26.16 -20.69 6.66
CA GLY A 47 -26.24 -20.12 5.31
C GLY A 47 -25.48 -18.81 5.13
N MET A 48 -24.58 -18.47 6.05
CA MET A 48 -23.79 -17.23 6.02
C MET A 48 -22.44 -17.39 5.33
N LEU A 49 -22.27 -18.48 4.57
CA LEU A 49 -21.03 -18.77 3.84
C LEU A 49 -20.61 -17.63 2.89
N TRP A 50 -21.57 -16.85 2.40
CA TRP A 50 -21.30 -15.68 1.53
C TRP A 50 -20.41 -14.63 2.20
N TRP A 51 -20.51 -14.47 3.53
CA TRP A 51 -19.64 -13.58 4.32
C TRP A 51 -18.20 -14.12 4.33
N VAL A 52 -18.06 -15.44 4.46
CA VAL A 52 -16.74 -16.10 4.42
C VAL A 52 -16.08 -15.89 3.08
N TRP A 53 -16.82 -16.06 1.99
CA TRP A 53 -16.32 -15.85 0.62
C TRP A 53 -15.96 -14.39 0.35
N THR A 54 -16.73 -13.43 0.87
CA THR A 54 -16.40 -11.99 0.77
C THR A 54 -15.06 -11.70 1.45
N CYS A 55 -14.85 -12.21 2.67
CA CYS A 55 -13.56 -12.08 3.34
C CYS A 55 -12.44 -12.84 2.64
N ALA A 56 -12.73 -14.00 2.04
CA ALA A 56 -11.74 -14.78 1.30
C ALA A 56 -11.27 -13.99 0.07
N VAL A 57 -12.19 -13.42 -0.70
CA VAL A 57 -11.88 -12.57 -1.86
C VAL A 57 -11.10 -11.34 -1.41
N GLY A 58 -11.57 -10.61 -0.39
CA GLY A 58 -10.87 -9.44 0.15
C GLY A 58 -9.48 -9.75 0.71
N GLY A 59 -9.32 -10.88 1.40
CA GLY A 59 -8.05 -11.36 1.94
C GLY A 59 -7.07 -11.80 0.85
N VAL A 60 -7.53 -12.52 -0.17
CA VAL A 60 -6.71 -12.97 -1.31
C VAL A 60 -6.25 -11.77 -2.15
N LEU A 61 -7.18 -10.89 -2.54
CA LEU A 61 -6.83 -9.65 -3.25
C LEU A 61 -5.88 -8.78 -2.44
N GLY A 62 -6.12 -8.71 -1.13
CA GLY A 62 -5.24 -7.99 -0.22
C GLY A 62 -3.83 -8.59 -0.15
N LEU A 63 -3.68 -9.92 -0.04
CA LEU A 63 -2.37 -10.58 -0.02
C LEU A 63 -1.55 -10.28 -1.29
N ILE A 64 -2.23 -10.28 -2.45
CA ILE A 64 -1.64 -9.91 -3.75
C ILE A 64 -1.23 -8.42 -3.75
N GLY A 65 -2.07 -7.54 -3.21
CA GLY A 65 -1.76 -6.12 -3.05
C GLY A 65 -0.57 -5.86 -2.12
N LEU A 66 -0.45 -6.60 -1.02
CA LEU A 66 0.70 -6.55 -0.09
C LEU A 66 1.99 -7.00 -0.77
N TRP A 67 1.94 -8.06 -1.57
CA TRP A 67 3.08 -8.49 -2.41
C TRP A 67 3.53 -7.38 -3.37
N TYR A 68 2.57 -6.74 -4.04
CA TYR A 68 2.84 -5.66 -4.98
C TYR A 68 3.46 -4.42 -4.28
N VAL A 69 2.89 -4.00 -3.15
CA VAL A 69 3.40 -2.88 -2.36
C VAL A 69 4.77 -3.18 -1.77
N ARG A 70 5.00 -4.38 -1.24
CA ARG A 70 6.29 -4.76 -0.65
C ARG A 70 7.40 -4.82 -1.71
N GLY A 71 7.07 -5.22 -2.93
CA GLY A 71 7.95 -5.08 -4.09
C GLY A 71 8.29 -3.61 -4.39
N ARG A 72 7.29 -2.71 -4.34
CA ARG A 72 7.51 -1.27 -4.54
C ARG A 72 8.34 -0.63 -3.42
N ASP A 73 8.04 -0.94 -2.16
CA ASP A 73 8.74 -0.40 -0.98
C ASP A 73 10.22 -0.82 -0.96
N ALA A 74 10.50 -2.06 -1.37
CA ALA A 74 11.86 -2.56 -1.54
C ALA A 74 12.62 -1.81 -2.64
N ALA A 75 11.98 -1.47 -3.76
CA ALA A 75 12.60 -0.68 -4.81
C ALA A 75 12.86 0.78 -4.37
N LEU A 76 11.90 1.39 -3.67
CA LEU A 76 12.03 2.75 -3.14
C LEU A 76 13.14 2.86 -2.09
N LYS A 77 13.25 1.90 -1.17
CA LYS A 77 14.34 1.85 -0.18
C LYS A 77 15.72 1.72 -0.84
N ARG A 78 15.83 0.98 -1.94
CA ARG A 78 17.09 0.86 -2.69
C ARG A 78 17.51 2.19 -3.32
N HIS A 79 16.58 2.90 -3.97
CA HIS A 79 16.87 4.24 -4.52
C HIS A 79 17.20 5.26 -3.43
N ALA A 80 16.52 5.22 -2.29
CA ALA A 80 16.82 6.10 -1.17
C ALA A 80 18.25 5.85 -0.62
N ALA A 81 18.69 4.60 -0.54
CA ALA A 81 20.05 4.25 -0.12
C ALA A 81 21.13 4.72 -1.14
N GLU A 82 20.84 4.64 -2.44
CA GLU A 82 21.74 5.12 -3.50
C GLU A 82 21.89 6.64 -3.47
N LEU A 83 20.79 7.39 -3.28
CA LEU A 83 20.82 8.85 -3.10
C LEU A 83 21.60 9.26 -1.83
N ALA A 84 21.48 8.49 -0.75
CA ALA A 84 22.24 8.75 0.47
C ALA A 84 23.75 8.58 0.24
N ALA A 85 24.17 7.53 -0.47
CA ALA A 85 25.57 7.30 -0.81
C ALA A 85 26.15 8.40 -1.74
N LEU A 86 25.39 8.82 -2.75
CA LEU A 86 25.79 9.93 -3.64
C LEU A 86 25.93 11.27 -2.89
N ASN A 87 25.06 11.51 -1.90
CA ASN A 87 25.14 12.69 -1.05
C ASN A 87 26.36 12.63 -0.12
N GLU A 88 26.69 11.47 0.44
CA GLU A 88 27.91 11.28 1.24
C GLU A 88 29.18 11.53 0.40
N ASP A 89 29.26 11.01 -0.83
CA ASP A 89 30.39 11.25 -1.74
C ASP A 89 30.50 12.73 -2.15
N THR A 90 29.36 13.41 -2.36
CA THR A 90 29.33 14.85 -2.68
C THR A 90 29.77 15.70 -1.48
N GLN A 91 29.40 15.31 -0.26
CA GLN A 91 29.80 15.99 0.99
C GLN A 91 31.28 15.73 1.34
N ALA A 92 31.83 14.58 0.93
CA ALA A 92 33.24 14.22 1.07
C ALA A 92 34.17 14.86 0.01
N GLY A 93 33.68 15.89 -0.72
CA GLY A 93 34.42 16.61 -1.76
C GLY A 93 35.86 16.99 -1.35
N PRO A 94 36.78 17.10 -2.34
CA PRO A 94 38.21 17.04 -2.09
C PRO A 94 38.63 18.10 -1.07
N SER A 95 39.31 17.66 -0.01
CA SER A 95 39.88 18.54 1.00
C SER A 95 40.69 19.63 0.29
N PRO A 96 40.56 20.92 0.67
CA PRO A 96 41.41 21.94 0.08
C PRO A 96 42.85 21.54 0.36
N GLN A 97 43.59 21.21 -0.69
CA GLN A 97 45.01 20.89 -0.56
C GLN A 97 45.68 22.17 -0.06
N ALA A 98 46.04 22.16 1.22
CA ALA A 98 46.77 23.24 1.86
C ALA A 98 48.16 23.34 1.22
N GLY A 99 48.29 24.28 0.29
CA GLY A 99 49.54 24.74 -0.30
C GLY A 99 49.99 26.04 0.37
#